data_AF-A0A529Q093-F1
#
_entry.id   AF-A0A529Q093-F1
#
_cell.length_a   1.000
_cell.length_b   1.000
_cell.length_c   1.000
_cell.angle_alpha   90.00
_cell.angle_beta   90.00
_cell.angle_gamma   90.00
#
_symmetry.space_group_name_H-M   'P 1'
#
loop_
_entity.id
_entity.type
_entity.pdbx_description
1 polymer ?
#
loop_
_entity_poly.entity_id
_entity_poly.type
_entity_poly.pdbx_seq_one_letter_code
_entity_poly.pdbx_strand_id
1 'polypeptide(L)'
;SGGVGTLLKSLGVGPGDVVAGMLPRIPELVALILGTWRIGAVYQPLFTAFGPKAIEHRLSYSKAKLVVTNPANRGKLDEVENHPRIAVILAPGETLPEG
;
A
#
# COMPACT_ATOMS: atom_id res chain seq x y z
N SER A 1 -2.48 15.69 15.53
CA SER A 1 -2.94 14.29 15.51
C SER A 1 -2.20 13.52 14.42
N GLY A 2 -1.23 12.66 14.77
CA GLY A 2 -0.28 12.03 13.83
C GLY A 2 -0.51 10.53 13.60
N GLY A 3 -1.69 10.14 13.09
CA GLY A 3 -2.00 8.74 12.78
C GLY A 3 -1.97 8.42 11.28
N VAL A 4 -2.00 7.14 10.92
CA VAL A 4 -1.95 6.67 9.51
C VAL A 4 -3.01 7.35 8.63
N GLY A 5 -4.24 7.54 9.13
CA GLY A 5 -5.26 8.27 8.36
C GLY A 5 -4.89 9.71 8.01
N THR A 6 -4.20 10.43 8.90
CA THR A 6 -3.70 11.79 8.61
C THR A 6 -2.60 11.76 7.55
N LEU A 7 -1.69 10.77 7.63
CA LEU A 7 -0.66 10.56 6.62
C LEU A 7 -1.29 10.25 5.25
N LEU A 8 -2.26 9.33 5.18
CA LEU A 8 -2.96 9.00 3.94
C LEU A 8 -3.65 10.23 3.32
N LYS A 9 -4.29 11.07 4.14
CA LYS A 9 -4.84 12.36 3.67
C LYS A 9 -3.77 13.29 3.10
N SER A 10 -2.60 13.40 3.74
CA SER A 10 -1.50 14.21 3.20
C SER A 10 -0.92 13.66 1.90
N LEU A 11 -1.09 12.36 1.64
CA LEU A 11 -0.76 11.72 0.36
C LEU A 11 -1.86 11.87 -0.69
N GLY A 12 -2.94 12.59 -0.39
CA GLY A 12 -4.05 12.86 -1.30
C GLY A 12 -5.12 11.77 -1.34
N VAL A 13 -5.11 10.80 -0.41
CA VAL A 13 -6.16 9.79 -0.28
C VAL A 13 -7.37 10.38 0.43
N GLY A 14 -8.55 10.21 -0.17
CA GLY A 14 -9.84 10.64 0.36
C GLY A 14 -10.90 9.53 0.39
N PRO A 15 -12.15 9.86 0.76
CA PRO A 15 -13.25 8.91 0.77
C PRO A 15 -13.45 8.24 -0.59
N GLY A 16 -13.62 6.91 -0.59
CA GLY A 16 -13.80 6.10 -1.81
C GLY A 16 -12.52 5.76 -2.56
N ASP A 17 -11.39 6.44 -2.32
CA ASP A 17 -10.11 6.07 -2.92
C ASP A 17 -9.66 4.69 -2.39
N VAL A 18 -9.05 3.89 -3.27
CA VAL A 18 -8.55 2.55 -2.90
C VAL A 18 -7.08 2.63 -2.48
N VAL A 19 -6.78 2.11 -1.29
CA VAL A 19 -5.43 1.87 -0.77
C VAL A 19 -5.17 0.37 -0.75
N ALA A 20 -4.25 -0.09 -1.60
CA ALA A 20 -3.83 -1.48 -1.66
C ALA A 20 -2.68 -1.74 -0.66
N GLY A 21 -2.73 -2.86 0.07
CA GLY A 21 -1.69 -3.25 1.03
C GLY A 21 -1.03 -4.58 0.66
N MET A 22 0.27 -4.55 0.36
CA MET A 22 1.12 -5.73 0.19
C MET A 22 2.13 -5.80 1.34
N LEU A 23 1.64 -6.17 2.52
CA LEU A 23 2.41 -6.24 3.76
C LEU A 23 2.33 -7.63 4.39
N PRO A 24 3.36 -8.07 5.12
CA PRO A 24 3.26 -9.24 6.00
C PRO A 24 2.27 -8.98 7.16
N ARG A 25 1.99 -10.01 7.96
CA ARG A 25 1.16 -9.89 9.17
C ARG A 25 1.93 -9.21 10.30
N ILE A 26 1.97 -7.88 10.26
CA ILE A 26 2.65 -6.99 11.22
C ILE A 26 1.67 -5.94 11.78
N PRO A 27 1.95 -5.29 12.93
CA PRO A 27 1.06 -4.28 13.50
C PRO A 27 0.72 -3.13 12.54
N GLU A 28 1.65 -2.73 11.68
CA GLU A 28 1.50 -1.67 10.69
C GLU A 28 0.43 -2.01 9.65
N LEU A 29 0.23 -3.29 9.33
CA LEU A 29 -0.87 -3.73 8.46
C LEU A 29 -2.22 -3.38 9.09
N VAL A 30 -2.40 -3.65 10.38
CA VAL A 30 -3.63 -3.32 11.10
C VAL A 30 -3.82 -1.80 11.17
N ALA A 31 -2.76 -1.05 11.45
CA ALA A 31 -2.79 0.40 11.47
C ALA A 31 -3.15 1.00 10.10
N LEU A 32 -2.65 0.41 9.00
CA LEU A 32 -2.99 0.79 7.64
C LEU A 32 -4.47 0.55 7.33
N ILE A 33 -4.99 -0.63 7.66
CA ILE A 33 -6.40 -0.98 7.44
C ILE A 33 -7.31 0.00 8.19
N LEU A 34 -7.08 0.17 9.49
CA LEU A 34 -7.89 1.06 10.32
C LEU A 34 -7.75 2.53 9.91
N GLY A 35 -6.53 2.96 9.54
CA GLY A 35 -6.26 4.31 9.06
C GLY A 35 -6.97 4.62 7.74
N THR A 36 -7.01 3.65 6.82
CA THR A 36 -7.72 3.73 5.54
C THR A 36 -9.23 3.87 5.78
N TRP A 37 -9.82 2.98 6.57
CA TRP A 37 -11.25 3.05 6.89
C TRP A 37 -11.64 4.33 7.64
N ARG A 38 -10.80 4.79 8.57
CA ARG A 38 -11.04 6.01 9.35
C ARG A 38 -11.22 7.26 8.48
N ILE A 39 -10.66 7.29 7.27
CA ILE A 39 -10.78 8.43 6.34
C ILE A 39 -11.85 8.20 5.26
N GLY A 40 -12.61 7.10 5.34
CA GLY A 40 -13.61 6.72 4.36
C GLY A 40 -13.04 6.09 3.08
N ALA A 41 -11.75 5.76 3.06
CA ALA A 41 -11.11 5.08 1.94
C ALA A 41 -11.35 3.56 2.00
N VAL A 42 -11.09 2.88 0.89
CA VAL A 42 -11.28 1.43 0.74
C VAL A 42 -9.94 0.72 0.83
N TYR A 43 -9.86 -0.30 1.67
CA TYR A 43 -8.66 -1.15 1.77
C TYR A 43 -8.77 -2.36 0.83
N GLN A 44 -7.74 -2.58 0.01
CA GLN A 44 -7.61 -3.76 -0.84
C GLN A 44 -6.40 -4.61 -0.40
N PRO A 45 -6.59 -5.87 0.03
CA PRO A 45 -5.46 -6.74 0.35
C PRO A 45 -4.77 -7.24 -0.92
N LEU A 46 -3.44 -7.16 -0.95
CA LEU A 46 -2.58 -7.88 -1.88
C LEU A 46 -1.78 -8.92 -1.10
N PHE A 47 -1.89 -10.18 -1.50
CA PHE A 47 -1.14 -11.24 -0.83
C PHE A 47 0.33 -11.19 -1.25
N THR A 48 1.24 -11.27 -0.30
CA THR A 48 2.69 -11.23 -0.55
C THR A 48 3.19 -12.39 -1.40
N ALA A 49 2.41 -13.47 -1.57
CA ALA A 49 2.76 -14.58 -2.47
C ALA A 49 2.34 -14.35 -3.93
N PHE A 50 1.66 -13.25 -4.26
CA PHE A 50 1.31 -12.94 -5.64
C PHE A 50 2.54 -12.60 -6.48
N GLY A 51 2.56 -13.12 -7.72
CA GLY A 51 3.47 -12.66 -8.77
C GLY A 51 2.96 -11.39 -9.45
N PRO A 52 3.81 -10.72 -10.25
CA PRO A 52 3.53 -9.40 -10.84
C PRO A 52 2.19 -9.28 -11.59
N LYS A 53 1.87 -10.22 -12.49
CA LYS A 53 0.60 -10.20 -13.25
C LYS A 53 -0.65 -10.24 -12.35
N ALA A 54 -0.57 -11.00 -11.26
CA ALA A 54 -1.66 -11.10 -10.30
C ALA A 54 -1.83 -9.79 -9.51
N ILE A 55 -0.72 -9.09 -9.23
CA ILE A 55 -0.73 -7.77 -8.59
C ILE A 55 -1.33 -6.74 -9.56
N GLU A 56 -0.80 -6.68 -10.78
CA GLU A 56 -1.23 -5.76 -11.84
C GLU A 56 -2.74 -5.84 -12.08
N HIS A 57 -3.28 -7.04 -12.32
CA HIS A 57 -4.71 -7.24 -12.53
C HIS A 57 -5.58 -6.68 -11.39
N ARG A 58 -5.10 -6.81 -10.15
CA ARG A 58 -5.83 -6.35 -8.96
C ARG A 58 -5.77 -4.83 -8.82
N LEU A 59 -4.63 -4.23 -9.11
CA LEU A 59 -4.44 -2.78 -9.04
C LEU A 59 -5.18 -2.05 -10.16
N SER A 60 -5.16 -2.59 -11.38
CA SER A 60 -5.88 -2.02 -12.52
C SER A 60 -7.39 -2.11 -12.33
N TYR A 61 -7.90 -3.26 -11.85
CA TYR A 61 -9.33 -3.46 -11.62
C TYR A 61 -9.88 -2.55 -10.52
N SER A 62 -9.16 -2.41 -9.41
CA SER A 62 -9.60 -1.55 -8.29
C SER A 62 -9.35 -0.07 -8.51
N LYS A 63 -8.51 0.29 -9.49
CA LYS A 63 -7.99 1.65 -9.68
C LYS A 63 -7.36 2.18 -8.39
N ALA A 64 -6.54 1.34 -7.75
CA ALA A 64 -5.81 1.71 -6.53
C ALA A 64 -5.09 3.04 -6.71
N LYS A 65 -5.23 3.95 -5.74
CA LYS A 65 -4.57 5.27 -5.75
C LYS A 65 -3.21 5.23 -5.07
N LEU A 66 -3.05 4.31 -4.13
CA LEU A 66 -1.82 4.10 -3.36
C LEU A 66 -1.62 2.61 -3.12
N VAL A 67 -0.40 2.12 -3.29
CA VAL A 67 0.04 0.81 -2.80
C VAL A 67 0.99 1.01 -1.63
N VAL A 68 0.73 0.33 -0.51
CA VAL A 68 1.60 0.32 0.66
C VAL A 68 2.25 -1.04 0.78
N THR A 69 3.59 -1.07 0.90
CA THR A 69 4.38 -2.30 0.98
C THR A 69 5.57 -2.14 1.92
N ASN A 70 6.45 -3.14 1.97
CA ASN A 70 7.70 -3.13 2.74
C ASN A 70 8.90 -3.44 1.81
N PRO A 71 10.15 -3.23 2.29
CA PRO A 71 11.35 -3.44 1.45
C PRO A 71 11.40 -4.82 0.79
N ALA A 72 11.06 -5.88 1.53
CA ALA A 72 11.08 -7.25 1.03
C ALA A 72 10.12 -7.55 -0.13
N ASN A 73 9.07 -6.73 -0.31
CA ASN A 73 8.08 -6.90 -1.38
C ASN A 73 8.14 -5.80 -2.45
N ARG A 74 8.93 -4.73 -2.25
CA ARG A 74 9.02 -3.59 -3.17
C ARG A 74 9.38 -4.02 -4.59
N GLY A 75 10.34 -4.94 -4.75
CA GLY A 75 10.79 -5.44 -6.05
C GLY A 75 9.68 -6.01 -6.93
N LYS A 76 8.63 -6.60 -6.32
CA LYS A 76 7.50 -7.17 -7.07
C LYS A 76 6.63 -6.13 -7.76
N LEU A 77 6.72 -4.87 -7.34
CA LEU A 77 5.99 -3.76 -7.92
C LEU A 77 6.73 -3.11 -9.09
N ASP A 78 8.05 -3.33 -9.23
CA ASP A 78 8.82 -2.82 -10.37
C ASP A 78 8.39 -3.46 -11.69
N GLU A 79 7.91 -4.71 -11.61
CA GLU A 79 7.38 -5.45 -12.76
C GLU A 79 5.90 -5.14 -13.06
N VAL A 80 5.28 -4.22 -12.31
CA VAL A 80 3.87 -3.83 -12.53
C VAL A 80 3.83 -2.52 -13.32
N GLU A 81 3.46 -2.62 -14.60
CA GLU A 81 3.32 -1.44 -15.44
C GLU A 81 2.24 -0.49 -14.91
N ASN A 82 2.49 0.82 -14.99
CA ASN A 82 1.56 1.88 -14.59
C ASN A 82 1.01 1.72 -13.15
N HIS A 83 1.81 1.15 -12.24
CA HIS A 83 1.42 1.03 -10.84
C HIS A 83 1.10 2.42 -10.24
N PRO A 84 0.17 2.51 -9.27
CA PRO A 84 -0.07 3.76 -8.57
C PRO A 84 1.13 4.15 -7.71
N ARG A 85 1.06 5.31 -7.04
CA ARG A 85 2.11 5.72 -6.10
C ARG A 85 2.36 4.60 -5.07
N ILE A 86 3.64 4.32 -4.80
CA ILE A 86 4.06 3.32 -3.83
C ILE A 86 4.53 4.04 -2.56
N ALA A 87 4.07 3.58 -1.40
CA ALA A 87 4.63 3.93 -0.10
C ALA A 87 5.27 2.68 0.53
N VAL A 88 6.49 2.83 1.03
CA VAL A 88 7.22 1.74 1.70
C VAL A 88 7.24 2.01 3.20
N ILE A 89 6.77 1.05 3.99
CA ILE A 89 6.91 1.04 5.44
C ILE A 89 8.29 0.46 5.76
N LEU A 90 9.10 1.23 6.48
CA LEU A 90 10.39 0.80 6.98
C LEU A 90 10.27 0.42 8.45
N ALA A 91 10.77 -0.76 8.81
CA ALA A 91 11.08 -1.07 10.20
C ALA A 91 12.34 -0.30 10.65
N PRO A 92 12.55 -0.11 11.96
CA PRO A 92 13.78 0.49 12.46
C PRO A 92 15.03 -0.23 11.93
N GLY A 93 15.93 0.52 11.29
CA GLY A 93 17.15 -0.01 10.68
C GLY A 93 17.01 -0.51 9.24
N GLU A 94 15.80 -0.53 8.66
CA GLU A 94 15.63 -0.77 7.23
C GLU A 94 15.87 0.51 6.42
N THR A 95 16.41 0.34 5.22
CA THR A 95 16.57 1.41 4.23
C THR A 95 15.55 1.28 3.11
N LEU A 96 15.19 2.40 2.49
CA LEU A 96 14.43 2.38 1.25
C LEU A 96 15.22 1.61 0.18
N PRO A 97 14.62 0.59 -0.47
CA PRO A 97 15.20 -0.01 -1.67
C PRO A 97 15.33 1.04 -2.78
N GLU A 98 16.31 0.87 -3.67
CA GLU A 98 16.41 1.68 -4.88
C GLU A 98 15.18 1.44 -5.78
N GLY A 99 14.60 2.52 -6.32
CA GLY A 99 13.36 2.52 -7.11
C GLY A 99 12.25 3.35 -6.47
#